data_AF-A0A527GJV8-F1
#
_entry.id   AF-A0A527GJV8-F1
#
_cell.length_a   1.000
_cell.length_b   1.000
_cell.length_c   1.000
_cell.angle_alpha   90.00
_cell.angle_beta   90.00
_cell.angle_gamma   90.00
#
_symmetry.space_group_name_H-M   'P 1'
#
loop_
_entity.id
_entity.type
_entity.pdbx_description
1 polymer ?
#
loop_
_entity_poly.entity_id
_entity_poly.type
_entity_poly.pdbx_seq_one_letter_code
_entity_poly.pdbx_strand_id
1 'polypeptide(L)' 'AERGAKLAGAENFEAITGKGVAGTVSGRKVALGNAAMMADLGVDTAPVSASAEALQAEGKTAMFVAVGGKLAGLVAVADP' A
#
# COMPACT_ATOMS: atom_id res chain seq x y z
N ALA A 1 14.43 -10.05 8.25
CA ALA A 1 15.38 -9.11 8.88
C ALA A 1 14.61 -7.86 9.30
N GLU A 2 14.48 -7.60 10.60
CA GLU A 2 13.95 -6.32 11.08
C GLU A 2 14.99 -5.22 10.76
N ARG A 3 14.65 -4.31 9.86
CA ARG A 3 15.54 -3.21 9.43
C ARG A 3 15.61 -2.06 10.45
N GLY A 4 15.32 -2.31 11.73
CA GLY A 4 15.32 -1.30 12.79
C GLY A 4 14.19 -0.27 12.72
N ALA A 5 13.12 -0.54 11.95
CA ALA A 5 11.96 0.35 11.89
C ALA A 5 11.19 0.31 13.23
N LYS A 6 10.94 1.48 13.82
CA LYS A 6 10.09 1.58 15.02
C LYS A 6 8.63 1.43 14.60
N LEU A 7 7.92 0.50 15.23
CA LEU A 7 6.50 0.32 15.02
C LEU A 7 5.72 1.44 15.70
N ALA A 8 4.77 2.03 14.97
CA ALA A 8 3.80 2.98 15.49
C ALA A 8 2.42 2.31 15.51
N GLY A 9 1.58 2.68 16.48
CA GLY A 9 0.20 2.22 16.55
C GLY A 9 -0.62 2.72 15.35
N ALA A 10 -1.55 1.88 14.89
CA ALA A 10 -2.56 2.26 13.92
C ALA A 10 -3.92 2.43 14.61
N GLU A 11 -4.57 3.55 14.37
CA GLU A 11 -5.92 3.87 14.82
C GLU A 11 -6.91 3.75 13.65
N ASN A 12 -8.20 3.56 13.95
CA ASN A 12 -9.27 3.46 12.93
C ASN A 12 -8.92 2.45 11.83
N PHE A 13 -8.36 1.30 12.22
CA PHE A 13 -7.98 0.25 11.30
C PHE A 13 -9.22 -0.33 10.60
N GLU A 14 -9.13 -0.45 9.28
CA GLU A 14 -10.18 -1.04 8.45
C GLU A 14 -9.56 -2.03 7.47
N ALA A 15 -10.12 -3.24 7.41
CA ALA A 15 -9.80 -4.23 6.39
C ALA A 15 -10.89 -4.21 5.31
N ILE A 16 -10.50 -3.84 4.09
CA ILE A 16 -11.41 -3.75 2.95
C ILE A 16 -11.22 -5.02 2.12
N THR A 17 -12.19 -5.94 2.24
CA THR A 17 -12.15 -7.26 1.61
C THR A 17 -11.83 -7.16 0.12
N GLY A 18 -10.80 -7.89 -0.31
CA GLY A 18 -10.36 -7.91 -1.71
C GLY A 18 -9.63 -6.65 -2.19
N LYS A 19 -9.39 -5.66 -1.32
CA LYS A 19 -8.72 -4.40 -1.68
C LYS A 19 -7.44 -4.15 -0.88
N GLY A 20 -7.50 -4.24 0.44
CA GLY A 20 -6.36 -3.90 1.30
C GLY A 20 -6.79 -3.46 2.69
N VAL A 21 -5.95 -2.63 3.32
CA VAL A 21 -6.18 -2.09 4.67
C VAL A 21 -5.94 -0.59 4.71
N ALA A 22 -6.70 0.10 5.56
CA ALA A 22 -6.53 1.53 5.84
C ALA A 22 -6.46 1.78 7.35
N GLY A 23 -5.92 2.92 7.73
CA GLY A 23 -5.92 3.38 9.11
C GLY A 23 -5.26 4.74 9.26
N THR A 24 -5.04 5.14 10.50
CA THR A 24 -4.32 6.37 10.85
C THR A 24 -3.08 6.01 11.66
N VAL A 25 -1.90 6.43 11.18
CA VAL A 25 -0.62 6.23 11.87
C VAL A 25 -0.01 7.59 12.15
N SER A 26 0.27 7.89 13.42
CA SER A 26 0.81 9.19 13.85
C SER A 26 0.02 10.39 13.28
N GLY A 27 -1.32 10.31 13.32
CA GLY A 27 -2.22 11.36 12.83
C GLY A 27 -2.36 11.45 11.30
N ARG A 28 -1.76 10.55 10.52
CA ARG A 28 -1.82 10.55 9.06
C ARG A 28 -2.64 9.38 8.56
N LYS A 29 -3.56 9.62 7.61
CA LYS A 29 -4.25 8.55 6.89
C LYS A 29 -3.23 7.72 6.11
N VAL A 30 -3.23 6.41 6.31
CA VAL A 30 -2.38 5.45 5.62
C VAL A 30 -3.25 4.38 4.99
N ALA A 31 -2.92 3.97 3.78
CA ALA A 31 -3.56 2.85 3.09
C ALA A 31 -2.50 1.95 2.45
N LEU A 32 -2.75 0.64 2.49
CA LEU A 32 -1.97 -0.40 1.83
C LEU A 32 -2.94 -1.31 1.08
N GLY A 33 -2.89 -1.32 -0.25
CA GLY A 33 -3.85 -2.08 -1.04
C GLY A 33 -3.58 -2.13 -2.54
N ASN A 34 -4.51 -2.70 -3.28
CA ASN A 34 -4.45 -2.80 -4.74
C ASN A 34 -4.86 -1.49 -5.44
N ALA A 35 -4.79 -1.49 -6.77
CA ALA A 35 -5.14 -0.32 -7.59
C ALA A 35 -6.60 0.12 -7.40
N ALA A 36 -7.54 -0.80 -7.15
CA ALA A 36 -8.94 -0.45 -6.91
C ALA A 36 -9.11 0.35 -5.61
N MET A 37 -8.36 0.02 -4.55
CA MET A 37 -8.34 0.82 -3.32
C MET A 37 -7.79 2.23 -3.58
N MET A 38 -6.72 2.36 -4.36
CA MET A 38 -6.12 3.65 -4.66
C MET A 38 -7.07 4.54 -5.46
N ALA A 39 -7.79 3.97 -6.42
CA ALA A 39 -8.82 4.66 -7.18
C ALA A 39 -9.95 5.21 -6.28
N ASP A 40 -10.46 4.40 -5.34
CA ASP A 40 -11.49 4.85 -4.37
C ASP A 40 -11.00 6.01 -3.50
N LEU A 41 -9.70 6.03 -3.17
CA LEU A 41 -9.07 7.08 -2.37
C LEU A 41 -8.65 8.31 -3.19
N GLY A 42 -8.84 8.30 -4.51
CA GLY A 42 -8.39 9.36 -5.41
C GLY A 42 -6.87 9.49 -5.49
N VAL A 43 -6.14 8.41 -5.25
CA VAL A 43 -4.67 8.36 -5.28
C VAL A 43 -4.20 7.99 -6.67
N ASP A 44 -3.40 8.88 -7.29
CA ASP A 44 -2.75 8.59 -8.56
C ASP A 44 -1.63 7.57 -8.40
N THR A 45 -1.75 6.44 -9.11
CA THR A 45 -0.76 5.35 -9.13
C THR A 45 0.06 5.32 -10.41
N ALA A 46 -0.22 6.19 -11.40
CA ALA A 46 0.49 6.24 -12.66
C ALA A 46 2.02 6.35 -12.53
N PRO A 47 2.59 7.06 -11.54
CA PRO A 47 4.06 7.14 -11.39
C PRO A 47 4.76 5.80 -11.17
N VAL A 48 4.04 4.77 -10.71
CA VAL A 48 4.63 3.47 -10.37
C VAL A 48 3.90 2.27 -11.01
N SER A 49 2.95 2.53 -11.92
CA SER A 49 2.16 1.48 -12.57
C SER A 49 3.05 0.47 -13.32
N ALA A 50 4.01 0.95 -14.10
CA ALA A 50 4.94 0.09 -14.84
C ALA A 50 5.78 -0.80 -13.91
N SER A 51 6.21 -0.28 -12.75
CA SER A 51 6.93 -1.09 -11.75
C SER A 51 6.02 -2.13 -11.10
N ALA A 52 4.77 -1.77 -10.81
CA ALA A 52 3.79 -2.72 -10.26
C ALA A 52 3.49 -3.85 -11.26
N GLU A 53 3.32 -3.52 -12.55
CA GLU A 53 3.11 -4.49 -13.63
C GLU A 53 4.30 -5.42 -13.81
N ALA A 54 5.53 -4.89 -13.79
CA ALA A 54 6.74 -5.71 -13.88
C ALA A 54 6.84 -6.71 -12.71
N LEU A 55 6.58 -6.25 -11.48
CA LEU A 55 6.57 -7.11 -10.31
C LEU A 55 5.50 -8.21 -10.39
N GLN A 56 4.31 -7.86 -10.90
CA GLN A 56 3.23 -8.82 -11.12
C GLN A 56 3.57 -9.85 -12.20
N ALA A 57 4.24 -9.43 -13.27
CA ALA A 57 4.74 -10.32 -14.33
C ALA A 57 5.79 -11.30 -13.80
N GLU A 58 6.55 -10.93 -12.75
CA GLU A 58 7.45 -11.82 -12.02
C GLU A 58 6.72 -12.75 -11.02
N GLY A 59 5.38 -12.75 -11.00
CA GLY A 59 4.57 -13.55 -10.08
C GLY A 59 4.49 -13.00 -8.65
N LYS A 60 4.91 -11.76 -8.42
CA LYS A 60 4.86 -11.11 -7.10
C LYS A 60 3.55 -10.37 -6.91
N THR A 61 3.06 -10.34 -5.68
CA THR A 61 1.94 -9.46 -5.33
C THR A 61 2.44 -8.05 -5.10
N ALA A 62 2.02 -7.09 -5.94
CA ALA A 62 2.35 -5.67 -5.76
C ALA A 62 1.20 -4.93 -5.05
N MET A 63 1.50 -4.30 -3.90
CA MET A 63 0.58 -3.46 -3.13
C MET A 63 1.06 -2.02 -3.11
N PHE A 64 0.14 -1.08 -3.32
CA PHE A 64 0.40 0.36 -3.26
C PHE A 64 0.28 0.86 -1.82
N VAL A 65 1.16 1.78 -1.45
CA VAL A 65 1.15 2.49 -0.17
C VAL A 65 0.74 3.93 -0.43
N ALA A 66 -0.27 4.41 0.28
CA ALA A 66 -0.64 5.82 0.30
C ALA A 66 -0.52 6.41 1.70
N VAL A 67 -0.03 7.64 1.80
CA VAL A 67 0.10 8.38 3.05
C VAL A 67 -0.41 9.80 2.84
N GLY A 68 -1.42 10.21 3.62
CA GLY A 68 -2.04 11.52 3.50
C GLY A 68 -2.73 11.75 2.16
N GLY A 69 -3.33 10.71 1.58
CA GLY A 69 -4.03 10.78 0.28
C GLY A 69 -3.09 10.90 -0.93
N LYS A 70 -1.81 10.58 -0.77
CA LYS A 70 -0.82 10.58 -1.86
C LYS A 70 -0.11 9.25 -1.91
N LEU A 71 0.28 8.83 -3.12
CA LEU A 71 1.11 7.67 -3.32
C LEU A 71 2.46 7.87 -2.61
N ALA A 72 2.84 6.91 -1.78
CA ALA A 72 4.10 6.87 -1.05
C ALA A 72 5.06 5.79 -1.59
N GLY A 73 4.53 4.73 -2.21
CA GLY A 73 5.36 3.70 -2.83
C GLY A 73 4.63 2.39 -3.13
N LEU A 74 5.43 1.35 -3.37
CA LEU A 74 5.01 -0.02 -3.64
C LEU A 74 5.67 -0.99 -2.65
N VAL A 75 4.93 -2.02 -2.25
CA VAL A 75 5.43 -3.19 -1.54
C VAL A 75 5.18 -4.41 -2.42
N ALA A 76 6.24 -5.13 -2.75
CA ALA A 76 6.15 -6.41 -3.44
C ALA A 76 6.28 -7.54 -2.43
N VAL A 77 5.34 -8.48 -2.46
CA VAL A 77 5.38 -9.72 -1.68
C VAL A 77 5.65 -10.86 -2.65
N ALA A 78 6.70 -11.62 -2.38
CA ALA A 78 7.04 -12.86 -3.06
C ALA A 78 7.05 -13.97 -2.02
N ASP A 79 6.50 -15.13 -2.34
CA ASP A 79 6.68 -16.33 -1.53
C ASP A 79 8.14 -16.81 -1.68
N PRO A 80 8.85 -17.14 -0.58
CA PRO A 80 10.24 -17.59 -0.61
C PRO A 80 10.44 -19.01 -1.13
#